data_AF-A0A7C2FS46-F1
#
_entry.id   AF-A0A7C2FS46-F1
#
_cell.length_a   1.000
_cell.length_b   1.000
_cell.length_c   1.000
_cell.angle_alpha   90.00
_cell.angle_beta   90.00
_cell.angle_gamma   90.00
#
_symmetry.space_group_name_H-M   'P 1'
#
loop_
_entity.id
_entity.type
_entity.pdbx_description
1 polymer ?
#
loop_
_entity_poly.entity_id
_entity_poly.type
_entity_poly.pdbx_seq_one_letter_code
_entity_poly.pdbx_strand_id
1 'polypeptide(L)' 'RLRQGEALPDDLAEALGLPAERVLALLTLLEVKGLAQALPGGRYGAL' A
#
# COMPACT_ATOMS: atom_id res chain seq x y z
N ARG A 1 -1.00 11.02 3.98
CA ARG A 1 0.26 11.11 4.76
C ARG A 1 0.78 9.72 5.11
N LEU A 2 1.98 9.38 4.64
CA LEU A 2 2.70 8.17 5.03
C LEU A 2 2.90 8.14 6.56
N ARG A 3 2.66 6.98 7.16
CA ARG A 3 2.98 6.70 8.56
C ARG A 3 4.01 5.57 8.58
N GLN A 4 4.85 5.53 9.60
CA GLN A 4 5.84 4.46 9.70
C GLN A 4 5.12 3.12 9.82
N GLY A 5 5.37 2.21 8.88
CA GLY A 5 4.75 0.88 8.83
C GLY A 5 3.36 0.82 8.18
N GLU A 6 2.71 1.94 7.85
CA GLU A 6 1.41 1.93 7.15
C GLU A 6 1.21 3.13 6.19
N ALA A 7 0.54 2.91 5.06
CA ALA A 7 0.28 3.96 4.08
C ALA A 7 -1.05 3.78 3.34
N LEU A 8 -1.62 4.89 2.86
CA LEU A 8 -2.68 4.83 1.86
C LEU A 8 -2.06 4.56 0.47
N PRO A 9 -2.76 3.83 -0.42
CA PRO A 9 -2.29 3.61 -1.80
C PRO A 9 -1.94 4.91 -2.53
N ASP A 10 -2.73 5.97 -2.37
CA ASP A 10 -2.50 7.26 -3.03
C ASP A 10 -1.22 7.95 -2.53
N ASP A 11 -0.94 7.89 -1.23
CA ASP A 11 0.29 8.44 -0.65
C ASP A 11 1.54 7.69 -1.20
N LEU A 12 1.42 6.38 -1.40
CA LEU A 12 2.47 5.56 -2.01
C LEU A 12 2.62 5.82 -3.50
N ALA A 13 1.50 6.01 -4.22
CA ALA A 13 1.49 6.36 -5.63
C ALA A 13 2.26 7.66 -5.89
N GLU A 14 1.99 8.69 -5.08
CA GLU A 14 2.72 9.95 -5.13
C GLU A 14 4.22 9.76 -4.83
N ALA A 15 4.56 9.07 -3.74
CA ALA A 15 5.94 8.88 -3.31
C ALA A 15 6.79 8.04 -4.29
N LEU A 16 6.17 7.07 -4.96
CA LEU A 16 6.83 6.15 -5.90
C LEU A 16 6.77 6.66 -7.35
N GLY A 17 6.00 7.72 -7.64
CA GLY A 17 5.76 8.17 -9.01
C GLY A 17 5.04 7.13 -9.87
N LEU A 18 4.18 6.32 -9.27
CA LEU A 18 3.44 5.24 -9.92
C LEU A 18 1.95 5.57 -10.01
N PRO A 19 1.24 5.08 -11.05
CA PRO A 19 -0.22 5.15 -11.07
C PRO A 19 -0.85 4.40 -9.88
N ALA A 20 -1.93 4.94 -9.31
CA ALA A 20 -2.58 4.39 -8.12
C ALA A 20 -3.06 2.94 -8.33
N GLU A 21 -3.57 2.62 -9.52
CA GLU A 21 -3.99 1.27 -9.89
C GLU A 21 -2.83 0.26 -9.89
N ARG A 22 -1.63 0.71 -10.28
CA ARG A 22 -0.42 -0.12 -10.23
C ARG A 22 0.03 -0.33 -8.79
N VAL A 23 -0.04 0.69 -7.95
CA VAL A 23 0.27 0.56 -6.52
C VAL A 23 -0.70 -0.41 -5.85
N LEU A 24 -2.01 -0.29 -6.10
CA LEU A 24 -3.01 -1.18 -5.55
C LEU A 24 -2.75 -2.64 -5.97
N ALA A 25 -2.47 -2.88 -7.25
CA ALA A 25 -2.15 -4.23 -7.74
C ALA A 25 -0.90 -4.82 -7.05
N LEU A 26 0.14 -4.02 -6.83
CA LEU A 26 1.34 -4.46 -6.11
C LEU A 26 1.04 -4.75 -4.63
N LEU A 27 0.25 -3.91 -3.97
CA LEU A 27 -0.16 -4.11 -2.58
C LEU A 27 -0.99 -5.39 -2.42
N THR A 28 -1.92 -5.67 -3.33
CA THR A 28 -2.66 -6.95 -3.35
C THR A 28 -1.72 -8.15 -3.53
N LEU A 29 -0.71 -8.04 -4.40
CA LEU A 29 0.29 -9.12 -4.57
C LEU A 29 1.15 -9.33 -3.31
N LEU A 30 1.50 -8.26 -2.61
CA LEU A 30 2.24 -8.34 -1.34
C LEU A 30 1.37 -8.95 -0.23
N GLU A 31 0.08 -8.62 -0.20
CA GLU A 31 -0.88 -9.20 0.73
C GLU A 31 -1.03 -10.71 0.52
N VAL A 32 -1.17 -11.17 -0.73
CA VAL A 32 -1.18 -12.60 -1.07
C VAL A 32 0.11 -13.31 -0.64
N LYS A 33 1.24 -12.61 -0.67
CA LYS A 33 2.55 -13.14 -0.23
C LYS A 33 2.75 -13.08 1.28
N GLY A 34 1.82 -12.50 2.05
CA GLY A 34 1.95 -12.30 3.49
C GLY A 34 3.03 -11.27 3.87
N LEU A 35 3.30 -10.31 2.98
CA LEU A 35 4.28 -9.23 3.19
C LEU A 35 3.62 -7.88 3.47
N ALA A 36 2.32 -7.77 3.23
CA ALA A 36 1.51 -6.61 3.55
C ALA A 36 0.14 -7.05 4.07
N GLN A 37 -0.59 -6.15 4.71
CA GLN A 37 -1.93 -6.39 5.21
C GLN A 37 -2.81 -5.17 4.96
N ALA A 38 -4.02 -5.38 4.45
CA ALA A 38 -5.03 -4.33 4.41
C ALA A 38 -5.51 -3.97 5.83
N LEU A 39 -5.52 -2.67 6.14
CA LEU A 39 -5.89 -2.09 7.43
C LEU A 39 -7.16 -1.23 7.28
N PRO A 40 -7.88 -0.97 8.39
CA PRO A 40 -9.05 -0.10 8.37
C PRO A 40 -8.77 1.27 7.72
N GLY A 41 -9.74 1.76 6.95
CA GLY A 41 -9.60 3.04 6.23
C GLY A 41 -8.79 2.94 4.93
N GLY A 42 -8.66 1.74 4.35
CA GLY A 42 -8.02 1.53 3.04
C GLY A 42 -6.50 1.64 3.06
N ARG A 43 -5.89 1.53 4.25
CA ARG A 43 -4.44 1.54 4.42
C ARG A 43 -3.86 0.16 4.18
N TYR A 44 -2.57 0.12 3.87
CA TYR A 44 -1.78 -1.09 3.87
C TYR A 44 -0.63 -0.96 4.87
N GLY A 45 -0.45 -1.97 5.71
CA GLY A 45 0.69 -2.12 6.61
C GLY A 45 1.69 -3.14 6.10
N ALA A 46 2.97 -2.99 6.42
CA ALA A 46 3.98 -4.03 6.22
C ALA A 46 3.91 -5.07 7.35
N LEU A 47 4.11 -6.35 7.03
CA LEU A 47 4.18 -7.45 8.01
C LEU A 47 5.63 -7.76 8.39
#